data_AF-A0A950SEI7-F1
#
_entry.id   AF-A0A950SEI7-F1
#
_cell.length_a   1.000
_cell.length_b   1.000
_cell.length_c   1.000
_cell.angle_alpha   90.00
_cell.angle_beta   90.00
_cell.angle_gamma   90.00
#
_symmetry.space_group_name_H-M   'P 1'
#
loop_
_entity.id
_entity.type
_entity.pdbx_description
1 polymer ?
#
loop_
_entity_poly.entity_id
_entity_poly.type
_entity_poly.pdbx_seq_one_letter_code
_entity_poly.pdbx_strand_id
1 'polypeptide(L)'
;MNQIIRELIGSGITLEQAVEAFEGKYIVAAMSASRGNVTQASKALGVHRNTLHNKLRSQTMLNGFADSIRPMRRRLSAHSARAPKPSNGKNTRSR
;
A
#
# COMPACT_ATOMS: atom_id res chain seq x y z
N MET A 1 -4.48 24.45 11.71
CA MET A 1 -5.57 23.91 10.86
C MET A 1 -6.30 25.01 10.08
N ASN A 2 -6.92 25.98 10.77
CA ASN A 2 -7.76 27.02 10.14
C ASN A 2 -7.07 27.92 9.11
N GLN A 3 -5.75 28.10 9.21
CA GLN A 3 -4.98 28.87 8.22
C GLN A 3 -4.87 28.11 6.89
N ILE A 4 -4.51 26.82 6.93
CA ILE A 4 -4.41 25.96 5.74
C ILE A 4 -5.77 25.86 5.04
N ILE A 5 -6.87 25.70 5.80
CA ILE A 5 -8.21 25.63 5.22
C ILE A 5 -8.55 26.90 4.43
N ARG A 6 -8.25 28.08 4.99
CA ARG A 6 -8.49 29.37 4.32
C ARG A 6 -7.66 29.50 3.04
N GLU A 7 -6.42 29.02 3.05
CA GLU A 7 -5.53 29.03 1.89
C GLU A 7 -6.01 28.06 0.79
N LEU A 8 -6.45 26.85 1.14
CA LEU A 8 -7.01 25.88 0.19
C LEU A 8 -8.28 26.41 -0.46
N ILE A 9 -9.16 27.06 0.32
CA ILE A 9 -10.36 27.71 -0.22
C ILE A 9 -9.98 28.91 -1.11
N GLY A 10 -9.06 29.76 -0.65
CA GLY A 10 -8.62 30.95 -1.40
C GLY A 10 -7.88 30.65 -2.71
N SER A 11 -7.26 29.47 -2.81
CA SER A 11 -6.61 28.97 -4.03
C SER A 11 -7.57 28.23 -4.98
N GLY A 12 -8.85 28.09 -4.61
CA GLY A 12 -9.85 27.43 -5.44
C GLY A 12 -9.73 25.90 -5.49
N ILE A 13 -8.99 25.30 -4.55
CA ILE A 13 -8.86 23.85 -4.46
C ILE A 13 -10.19 23.26 -3.99
N THR A 14 -10.68 22.27 -4.73
CA THR A 14 -11.94 21.60 -4.35
C THR A 14 -11.75 20.78 -3.09
N LEU A 15 -12.84 20.51 -2.37
CA LEU A 15 -12.79 19.65 -1.19
C LEU A 15 -12.19 18.28 -1.51
N GLU A 16 -12.54 17.71 -2.67
CA GLU A 16 -12.03 16.41 -3.12
C GLU A 16 -10.51 16.45 -3.30
N GLN A 17 -9.98 17.45 -4.00
CA GLN A 17 -8.54 17.64 -4.18
C GLN A 17 -7.82 17.87 -2.85
N ALA A 18 -8.40 18.65 -1.94
CA ALA A 18 -7.85 18.89 -0.62
C ALA A 18 -7.77 17.61 0.22
N VAL A 19 -8.82 16.79 0.20
CA VAL A 19 -8.87 15.51 0.89
C VAL A 19 -7.85 14.55 0.30
N GLU A 20 -7.76 14.44 -1.02
CA GLU A 20 -6.80 13.56 -1.69
C GLU A 20 -5.35 13.94 -1.36
N ALA A 21 -5.03 15.24 -1.45
CA ALA A 21 -3.69 15.75 -1.15
C ALA A 21 -3.33 15.57 0.34
N PHE A 22 -4.29 15.79 1.25
CA PHE A 22 -4.10 15.58 2.68
C PHE A 22 -3.90 14.10 2.99
N GLU A 23 -4.74 13.24 2.44
CA GLU A 23 -4.70 11.80 2.65
C GLU A 23 -3.35 11.21 2.23
N GLY A 24 -2.85 11.57 1.04
CA GLY A 24 -1.55 11.11 0.57
C GLY A 24 -0.41 11.51 1.51
N LYS A 25 -0.38 12.78 1.95
CA LYS A 25 0.64 13.28 2.91
C LYS A 25 0.52 12.58 4.26
N TYR A 26 -0.70 12.32 4.72
CA TYR A 26 -0.97 11.67 6.00
C TYR A 26 -0.52 10.20 6.00
N ILE A 27 -0.80 9.47 4.91
CA ILE A 27 -0.32 8.09 4.71
C ILE A 27 1.21 8.04 4.70
N VAL A 28 1.87 8.96 3.99
CA VAL A 28 3.34 9.05 3.95
C VAL A 28 3.90 9.29 5.35
N ALA A 29 3.34 10.22 6.11
CA ALA A 29 3.78 10.48 7.49
C ALA A 29 3.66 9.23 8.38
N ALA A 30 2.55 8.49 8.27
CA ALA A 30 2.35 7.25 9.02
C ALA A 30 3.33 6.14 8.59
N MET A 31 3.61 6.03 7.29
CA MET A 31 4.59 5.08 6.75
C MET A 31 6.01 5.39 7.24
N SER A 32 6.40 6.66 7.22
CA SER A 32 7.70 7.14 7.72
C SER A 32 7.85 6.90 9.22
N ALA A 33 6.82 7.24 10.01
CA ALA A 33 6.79 6.97 11.46
C ALA A 33 6.90 5.47 11.77
N SER A 34 6.32 4.63 10.91
CA SER A 34 6.37 3.16 11.02
C SER A 34 7.61 2.53 10.36
N ARG A 35 8.58 3.33 9.89
CA ARG A 35 9.79 2.89 9.19
C ARG A 35 9.51 1.92 8.03
N GLY A 36 8.45 2.20 7.25
CA GLY A 36 8.06 1.35 6.13
C GLY A 36 7.22 0.12 6.50
N ASN A 37 6.85 -0.08 7.78
CA ASN A 37 6.01 -1.20 8.19
C ASN A 37 4.51 -0.90 7.95
N VAL A 38 3.97 -1.45 6.86
CA VAL A 38 2.57 -1.26 6.43
C VAL A 38 1.56 -1.76 7.47
N THR A 39 1.86 -2.84 8.19
CA THR A 39 0.94 -3.37 9.22
C THR A 39 0.87 -2.42 10.42
N GLN A 40 2.00 -1.84 10.82
CA GLN A 40 2.01 -0.85 11.90
C GLN A 40 1.39 0.48 11.45
N ALA A 41 1.69 0.94 10.24
CA ALA A 41 1.10 2.14 9.67
C ALA A 41 -0.43 2.01 9.53
N SER A 42 -0.94 0.86 9.07
CA SER A 42 -2.38 0.61 8.95
C SER A 42 -3.09 0.60 10.30
N LYS A 43 -2.47 0.02 11.35
CA LYS A 43 -2.98 0.13 12.72
C LYS A 43 -2.99 1.57 13.22
N ALA A 44 -1.92 2.33 12.99
CA ALA A 44 -1.82 3.73 13.40
C ALA A 44 -2.84 4.63 12.68
N LEU A 45 -3.10 4.35 11.41
CA LEU A 45 -4.11 5.04 10.59
C LEU A 45 -5.55 4.57 10.88
N GLY A 46 -5.74 3.48 11.64
CA GLY A 46 -7.07 2.91 11.91
C GLY A 46 -7.74 2.30 10.67
N VAL A 47 -6.97 1.87 9.68
CA VAL A 47 -7.49 1.27 8.43
C VAL A 47 -7.03 -0.17 8.28
N HIS A 48 -7.78 -0.96 7.52
CA HIS A 48 -7.32 -2.30 7.19
C HIS A 48 -6.08 -2.23 6.27
N ARG A 49 -5.10 -3.11 6.51
CA ARG A 49 -3.85 -3.20 5.73
C ARG A 49 -4.06 -3.31 4.21
N ASN A 50 -5.11 -4.00 3.77
CA ASN A 50 -5.44 -4.12 2.33
C ASN A 50 -5.90 -2.77 1.76
N THR A 51 -6.68 -2.01 2.54
CA THR A 51 -7.09 -0.66 2.16
C THR A 51 -5.87 0.26 2.05
N LEU A 52 -4.96 0.19 3.02
CA LEU A 52 -3.71 0.95 2.94
C LEU A 52 -2.86 0.53 1.73
N HIS A 53 -2.75 -0.76 1.44
CA HIS A 53 -2.05 -1.25 0.25
C HIS A 53 -2.69 -0.75 -1.06
N ASN A 54 -4.01 -0.73 -1.15
CA ASN A 54 -4.71 -0.24 -2.33
C ASN A 54 -4.50 1.27 -2.50
N LYS A 55 -4.62 2.04 -1.41
CA LYS A 55 -4.34 3.48 -1.41
C LYS A 55 -2.90 3.79 -1.76
N LEU A 56 -1.95 3.00 -1.26
CA LEU A 56 -0.56 3.14 -1.63
C LEU A 56 -0.38 2.87 -3.14
N ARG A 57 -1.00 1.84 -3.71
CA ARG A 57 -0.92 1.62 -5.17
C ARG A 57 -1.56 2.74 -5.98
N SER A 58 -2.70 3.29 -5.57
CA SER A 58 -3.38 4.33 -6.34
C SER A 58 -2.69 5.69 -6.22
N GLN A 59 -2.37 6.12 -4.99
CA GLN A 59 -1.81 7.45 -4.73
C GLN A 59 -0.30 7.55 -5.01
N THR A 60 0.45 6.45 -4.85
CA THR A 60 1.91 6.44 -5.12
C THR A 60 2.22 6.53 -6.61
N MET A 61 1.27 6.16 -7.48
CA MET A 61 1.42 6.26 -8.94
C MET A 61 1.09 7.65 -9.49
N LEU A 62 0.46 8.53 -8.69
CA LEU A 62 0.05 9.88 -9.10
C LEU A 62 1.11 10.96 -8.79
N ASN A 63 1.89 10.82 -7.71
CA ASN A 63 2.68 11.94 -7.18
C ASN A 63 4.22 11.79 -7.25
N GLY A 64 4.80 10.80 -7.93
CA GLY A 64 6.26 10.71 -8.13
C GLY A 64 7.12 10.50 -6.86
N PHE A 65 6.53 10.49 -5.66
CA PHE A 65 7.23 10.27 -4.38
C PHE A 65 7.50 8.78 -4.05
N ALA A 66 7.17 7.88 -4.98
CA ALA A 66 7.28 6.42 -4.84
C ALA A 66 8.71 5.90 -4.65
N ASP A 67 9.70 6.62 -5.17
CA ASP A 67 11.06 6.13 -5.27
C ASP A 67 11.78 6.07 -3.92
N SER A 68 11.34 6.85 -2.93
CA SER A 68 11.95 6.87 -1.59
C SER A 68 11.34 5.87 -0.59
N ILE A 69 10.11 5.40 -0.83
CA ILE A 69 9.41 4.49 0.09
C ILE A 69 9.40 3.05 -0.42
N ARG A 70 9.89 2.78 -1.65
CA ARG A 70 10.02 1.42 -2.16
C ARG A 70 10.83 0.59 -1.15
N PRO A 71 10.21 -0.35 -0.41
CA PRO A 71 10.99 -1.22 0.45
C PRO A 71 11.88 -2.00 -0.49
N MET A 72 13.21 -1.84 -0.35
CA MET A 72 14.24 -2.59 -1.06
C MET A 72 13.73 -4.02 -1.15
N ARG A 73 13.27 -4.38 -2.36
CA ARG A 73 12.44 -5.55 -2.62
C ARG A 73 13.05 -6.68 -1.82
N ARG A 74 12.38 -7.07 -0.73
CA ARG A 74 12.81 -8.16 0.15
C ARG A 74 13.12 -9.29 -0.80
N ARG A 75 14.41 -9.56 -0.97
CA ARG A 75 14.98 -10.54 -1.89
C ARG A 75 14.05 -11.74 -1.82
N LEU A 76 13.36 -12.02 -2.93
CA LEU A 76 12.33 -13.06 -2.99
C LEU A 76 12.85 -14.25 -2.19
N SER A 77 12.27 -14.51 -1.02
CA SER A 77 12.73 -15.63 -0.23
C SER A 77 12.46 -16.85 -1.09
N ALA A 78 13.48 -17.66 -1.30
CA ALA A 78 13.50 -18.83 -2.18
C ALA A 78 12.55 -19.96 -1.73
N HIS A 79 11.49 -19.64 -0.98
CA HIS A 79 10.56 -20.56 -0.34
C HIS A 79 9.20 -20.68 -1.04
N SER A 80 8.95 -19.92 -2.13
CA SER A 80 7.73 -20.08 -2.93
C SER A 80 7.91 -20.95 -4.17
N ALA A 81 9.10 -21.50 -4.42
CA ALA A 81 9.27 -22.61 -5.37
C ALA A 81 8.79 -23.91 -4.70
N ARG A 82 7.49 -23.99 -4.36
CA ARG A 82 6.85 -25.28 -4.14
C ARG A 82 6.80 -25.95 -5.51
N ALA A 83 7.75 -26.86 -5.77
CA ALA A 83 7.66 -27.77 -6.90
C ALA A 83 6.28 -28.46 -6.88
N PRO A 84 5.60 -28.61 -8.04
CA PRO A 84 4.38 -29.39 -8.10
C PRO A 84 4.69 -30.81 -7.59
N LYS A 85 3.89 -31.30 -6.62
CA LYS A 85 4.07 -32.66 -6.11
C LYS A 85 3.80 -33.67 -7.25
N PRO A 86 4.66 -34.69 -7.44
CA PRO A 86 4.37 -35.73 -8.43
C PRO A 86 3.14 -36.53 -7.99
N SER A 87 2.16 -36.67 -8.87
CA SER A 87 1.01 -37.55 -8.69
C SER A 87 1.47 -39.01 -8.76
N ASN A 88 1.62 -39.63 -7.60
CA ASN A 88 2.05 -41.02 -7.51
C ASN A 88 0.85 -41.98 -7.68
N GLY A 89 0.67 -42.48 -8.91
CA GLY A 89 0.42 -43.88 -9.26
C GLY A 89 -0.78 -44.69 -8.72
N LYS A 90 -1.49 -45.28 -9.70
CA LYS A 90 -2.11 -46.64 -9.75
C LYS A 90 -3.53 -46.81 -9.15
N ASN A 91 -4.51 -47.18 -10.00
CA ASN A 91 -4.87 -48.60 -10.17
C ASN A 91 -5.83 -48.84 -11.35
N THR A 92 -5.63 -49.98 -11.97
CA THR A 92 -6.30 -50.61 -13.10
C THR A 92 -7.79 -50.86 -12.89
N ARG A 93 -8.61 -50.73 -13.95
CA ARG A 93 -9.82 -51.56 -14.11
C ARG A 93 -9.98 -51.98 -15.56
N SER A 94 -9.75 -53.27 -15.80
CA SER A 94 -10.11 -54.00 -17.01
C SER A 94 -11.57 -53.78 -17.41
N ARG A 95 -11.82 -53.68 -18.71
CA ARG A 95 -13.03 -54.17 -19.38
C ARG A 95 -12.66 -54.65 -20.77
#